data_AF-A0A9P3HEW7-F1
#
_entry.id   AF-A0A9P3HEW7-F1
#
_cell.length_a   1.000
_cell.length_b   1.000
_cell.length_c   1.000
_cell.angle_alpha   90.00
_cell.angle_beta   90.00
_cell.angle_gamma   90.00
#
_symmetry.space_group_name_H-M   'P 1'
#
loop_
_entity.id
_entity.type
_entity.pdbx_description
1 polymer ?
#
loop_
_entity_poly.entity_id
_entity_poly.type
_entity_poly.pdbx_seq_one_letter_code
_entity_poly.pdbx_strand_id
1 'polypeptide(L)'
;MASPPEQNNIRLTPQTQTPTPSSSAISVFSMPISSFHPEPSTNIVSESTEPSATPKSQLPSSFVYKDRSQRSLAPVSSDNYLFPRATSYSSTASAYNPEQDQEMLDDYLGSPGVHQSTLHSTTTTHDNGSKTSLLYHQYVRSPFQSFVHYLSSADRESPSAKASFPPLLRRLPPWLLPQYHLENDVSSLDHSRDQQQRGRRGRRPQWTRGRVIRTAILKPLCRLLILWVILAVLIAATIVYSFRPSQPELSDYAALTSFDWTPINPRSYLSPMNASFGNQYDVLLDGHSHSVYSDGKMSPETLIKWHIANGYNAMVVSDHNTIEGGLVTQKLALEKYAGQMTVIPAMELSCCRLHMNLIGINETITTAITKWPTDEQLTATIARTHELGGLAIINHIPWSNTTEFGYELPRLQDHPSREALVEMGIDGIEIVNGGTLDTISLKFIQENNLLLITGTDVHYPDTSAFSWTILNTNNNRTATTILNELRARRSSFLFDPTGTQPLAYPPESRKYYRTAPPTLLGQYFQMFWNDQTGMYSFMPTGGFCHVETITVRWSLIGYFIGWILVAFLIFEAACLLLVGCCWGPFQRRRRYMRRKKGYESGAAASNGELEEESDDGEEDERIQRA
;
A
#
# COMPACT_ATOMS: atom_id res chain seq x y z
N MET A 1 27.19 -9.66 -39.18
CA MET A 1 27.75 -10.83 -39.89
C MET A 1 28.79 -11.47 -38.98
N ALA A 2 29.04 -12.77 -39.15
CA ALA A 2 29.99 -13.59 -38.39
C ALA A 2 29.73 -13.75 -36.87
N SER A 3 29.76 -15.00 -36.44
CA SER A 3 29.72 -15.46 -35.04
C SER A 3 30.97 -16.38 -34.82
N PRO A 4 31.14 -17.12 -33.71
CA PRO A 4 32.47 -17.40 -33.15
C PRO A 4 33.00 -18.84 -33.35
N PRO A 5 34.17 -19.15 -32.78
CA PRO A 5 34.55 -20.45 -32.25
C PRO A 5 34.75 -20.41 -30.71
N GLU A 6 34.72 -21.51 -29.94
CA GLU A 6 34.06 -22.80 -30.13
C GLU A 6 33.87 -23.47 -28.74
N GLN A 7 33.10 -24.57 -28.67
CA GLN A 7 32.93 -25.34 -27.43
C GLN A 7 34.00 -26.43 -27.28
N ASN A 8 34.18 -26.94 -26.06
CA ASN A 8 34.63 -28.33 -25.89
C ASN A 8 33.91 -29.01 -24.72
N ASN A 9 33.36 -30.20 -24.97
CA ASN A 9 32.62 -31.01 -23.99
C ASN A 9 33.40 -32.28 -23.67
N ILE A 10 33.61 -32.59 -22.38
CA ILE A 10 33.80 -33.98 -21.93
C ILE A 10 32.89 -34.24 -20.73
N ARG A 11 32.33 -35.45 -20.68
CA ARG A 11 31.30 -35.92 -19.74
C ARG A 11 31.70 -37.33 -19.30
N LEU A 12 31.63 -37.67 -18.01
CA LEU A 12 31.40 -39.04 -17.51
C LEU A 12 31.22 -39.09 -15.97
N THR A 13 30.50 -40.11 -15.52
CA THR A 13 30.12 -40.50 -14.13
C THR A 13 29.87 -42.03 -14.14
N PRO A 14 29.57 -42.78 -13.05
CA PRO A 14 29.47 -42.45 -11.60
C PRO A 14 30.22 -43.50 -10.69
N GLN A 15 29.79 -43.65 -9.42
CA GLN A 15 30.07 -44.75 -8.45
C GLN A 15 31.37 -44.62 -7.60
N THR A 16 31.44 -45.02 -6.30
CA THR A 16 30.46 -45.73 -5.42
C THR A 16 30.67 -45.46 -3.91
N GLN A 17 29.61 -45.74 -3.12
CA GLN A 17 29.59 -46.22 -1.70
C GLN A 17 29.98 -45.29 -0.52
N THR A 18 29.13 -45.38 0.52
CA THR A 18 29.28 -44.88 1.91
C THR A 18 29.84 -45.99 2.82
N PRO A 19 30.53 -45.70 3.94
CA PRO A 19 29.79 -45.62 5.23
C PRO A 19 30.36 -44.64 6.28
N THR A 20 29.54 -44.31 7.29
CA THR A 20 29.97 -43.77 8.61
C THR A 20 30.55 -44.87 9.50
N PRO A 21 31.47 -44.60 10.45
CA PRO A 21 31.02 -44.65 11.86
C PRO A 21 31.82 -43.83 12.91
N SER A 22 31.21 -43.75 14.11
CA SER A 22 31.85 -43.78 15.46
C SER A 22 32.53 -42.52 16.05
N SER A 23 32.73 -42.56 17.38
CA SER A 23 33.04 -41.43 18.26
C SER A 23 33.90 -41.82 19.48
N SER A 24 34.99 -41.09 19.72
CA SER A 24 35.74 -41.00 20.99
C SER A 24 36.70 -39.78 20.88
N ALA A 25 36.66 -38.73 21.72
CA ALA A 25 36.83 -38.63 23.18
C ALA A 25 38.31 -38.73 23.63
N ILE A 26 38.85 -37.67 24.28
CA ILE A 26 39.75 -37.71 25.47
C ILE A 26 40.19 -36.30 25.96
N SER A 27 40.27 -36.16 27.30
CA SER A 27 40.94 -35.16 28.16
C SER A 27 40.93 -33.64 27.82
N VAL A 28 40.29 -32.87 28.71
CA VAL A 28 40.74 -31.52 29.10
C VAL A 28 41.97 -31.66 30.02
N PHE A 29 42.85 -30.65 30.06
CA PHE A 29 43.93 -30.52 31.06
C PHE A 29 43.65 -29.31 31.96
N SER A 30 44.00 -29.41 33.25
CA SER A 30 43.66 -28.44 34.30
C SER A 30 44.90 -27.92 35.05
N MET A 31 44.67 -26.89 35.88
CA MET A 31 45.55 -26.29 36.90
C MET A 31 46.42 -25.08 36.45
N PRO A 32 46.73 -24.15 37.38
CA PRO A 32 45.90 -23.69 38.52
C PRO A 32 45.84 -22.16 38.68
N ILE A 33 44.92 -21.70 39.53
CA ILE A 33 44.82 -20.30 39.96
C ILE A 33 45.74 -20.07 41.17
N SER A 34 46.45 -18.93 41.22
CA SER A 34 47.04 -18.38 42.45
C SER A 34 46.46 -17.01 42.77
N SER A 35 45.99 -16.84 44.00
CA SER A 35 45.42 -15.59 44.52
C SER A 35 46.47 -14.49 44.74
N PHE A 36 46.07 -13.22 44.62
CA PHE A 36 46.80 -12.08 45.15
C PHE A 36 45.91 -11.24 46.08
N HIS A 37 46.40 -10.98 47.29
CA HIS A 37 45.85 -9.99 48.23
C HIS A 37 46.53 -8.62 48.03
N PRO A 38 45.85 -7.54 48.43
CA PRO A 38 46.49 -6.36 49.00
C PRO A 38 46.11 -6.17 50.48
N GLU A 39 47.10 -5.91 51.34
CA GLU A 39 46.99 -5.54 52.77
C GLU A 39 48.11 -4.51 53.09
N PRO A 40 48.02 -3.70 54.18
CA PRO A 40 48.45 -2.29 54.12
C PRO A 40 49.63 -1.83 55.01
N SER A 41 50.06 -0.58 54.79
CA SER A 41 50.79 0.33 55.72
C SER A 41 50.35 1.78 55.39
N THR A 42 50.00 2.72 56.30
CA THR A 42 50.65 3.31 57.49
C THR A 42 51.92 4.13 57.20
N ASN A 43 52.20 5.32 57.77
CA ASN A 43 51.42 6.31 58.57
C ASN A 43 52.24 7.64 58.68
N ILE A 44 51.64 8.83 58.56
CA ILE A 44 52.19 10.14 59.05
C ILE A 44 51.04 11.01 59.62
N VAL A 45 51.32 11.94 60.55
CA VAL A 45 50.37 12.53 61.52
C VAL A 45 50.41 14.08 61.59
N SER A 46 49.24 14.72 61.75
CA SER A 46 48.95 15.96 62.54
C SER A 46 47.42 16.06 62.68
N GLU A 47 46.82 16.04 63.88
CA GLU A 47 46.56 17.17 64.80
C GLU A 47 45.63 18.29 64.24
N SER A 48 44.60 18.79 64.95
CA SER A 48 43.96 18.36 66.21
C SER A 48 42.59 19.08 66.44
N THR A 49 41.97 18.89 67.62
CA THR A 49 40.79 19.57 68.22
C THR A 49 39.35 19.05 67.94
N GLU A 50 38.83 18.34 68.94
CA GLU A 50 37.40 18.21 69.34
C GLU A 50 37.14 19.20 70.55
N PRO A 51 36.02 19.24 71.34
CA PRO A 51 35.00 18.20 71.57
C PRO A 51 33.50 18.61 71.77
N SER A 52 32.62 17.59 71.75
CA SER A 52 31.32 17.50 72.48
C SER A 52 30.14 18.42 72.04
N ALA A 53 28.86 18.13 72.34
CA ALA A 53 28.24 17.06 73.14
C ALA A 53 26.86 16.62 72.59
N THR A 54 26.34 15.46 73.02
CA THR A 54 24.94 15.00 72.81
C THR A 54 24.24 14.83 74.18
N PRO A 55 22.89 14.77 74.29
CA PRO A 55 22.23 13.44 74.29
C PRO A 55 20.70 13.35 73.95
N LYS A 56 20.29 12.24 73.29
CA LYS A 56 18.95 11.55 73.38
C LYS A 56 17.70 12.36 72.91
N SER A 57 16.52 11.81 72.58
CA SER A 57 15.97 10.47 72.19
C SER A 57 14.65 10.74 71.38
N GLN A 58 13.93 9.85 70.68
CA GLN A 58 13.46 8.48 70.94
C GLN A 58 13.09 7.72 69.63
N LEU A 59 12.77 6.42 69.75
CA LEU A 59 12.08 5.52 68.78
C LEU A 59 10.85 4.92 69.50
N PRO A 60 9.75 4.46 68.84
CA PRO A 60 9.70 3.28 67.92
C PRO A 60 8.75 3.50 66.71
N SER A 61 8.30 2.56 65.85
CA SER A 61 8.26 1.08 65.73
C SER A 61 8.33 0.70 64.22
N SER A 62 8.88 -0.43 63.71
CA SER A 62 8.66 -1.86 63.99
C SER A 62 7.22 -2.32 63.68
N PHE A 63 6.86 -3.38 62.92
CA PHE A 63 7.55 -4.55 62.29
C PHE A 63 6.57 -5.17 61.22
N VAL A 64 6.83 -6.09 60.27
CA VAL A 64 8.02 -6.76 59.66
C VAL A 64 7.57 -7.55 58.38
N TYR A 65 8.47 -7.96 57.47
CA TYR A 65 8.17 -8.80 56.28
C TYR A 65 8.24 -10.32 56.58
N LYS A 66 7.55 -11.19 55.82
CA LYS A 66 7.59 -12.65 56.02
C LYS A 66 7.35 -13.45 54.72
N ASP A 67 8.22 -14.42 54.45
CA ASP A 67 8.19 -15.31 53.27
C ASP A 67 7.53 -16.67 53.59
N ARG A 68 6.88 -17.30 52.58
CA ARG A 68 6.65 -18.76 52.55
C ARG A 68 6.30 -19.36 51.16
N SER A 69 7.33 -19.80 50.44
CA SER A 69 7.42 -21.09 49.70
C SER A 69 6.32 -21.54 48.70
N GLN A 70 6.72 -21.60 47.42
CA GLN A 70 6.48 -22.67 46.41
C GLN A 70 5.07 -23.27 46.16
N ARG A 71 4.67 -23.30 44.86
CA ARG A 71 4.11 -24.51 44.21
C ARG A 71 4.23 -24.51 42.67
N SER A 72 4.65 -25.66 42.13
CA SER A 72 4.50 -26.21 40.76
C SER A 72 4.41 -25.30 39.52
N LEU A 73 5.33 -25.52 38.57
CA LEU A 73 5.27 -25.07 37.18
C LEU A 73 4.32 -25.92 36.32
N ALA A 74 3.70 -25.30 35.31
CA ALA A 74 3.19 -25.94 34.09
C ALA A 74 3.27 -24.93 32.92
N PRO A 75 3.59 -25.34 31.68
CA PRO A 75 3.80 -24.41 30.57
C PRO A 75 2.48 -24.00 29.91
N VAL A 76 2.42 -22.75 29.41
CA VAL A 76 1.40 -22.27 28.47
C VAL A 76 2.06 -22.10 27.10
N SER A 77 1.37 -22.53 26.04
CA SER A 77 1.88 -22.53 24.66
C SER A 77 1.87 -21.15 24.01
N SER A 78 2.55 -21.05 22.87
CA SER A 78 2.43 -19.93 21.94
C SER A 78 1.00 -19.78 21.39
N ASP A 79 0.60 -18.55 21.05
CA ASP A 79 0.41 -18.12 19.65
C ASP A 79 -0.17 -16.70 19.57
N ASN A 80 -0.07 -16.09 18.38
CA ASN A 80 -0.82 -14.91 17.91
C ASN A 80 -0.58 -13.54 18.59
N TYR A 81 0.49 -12.85 18.15
CA TYR A 81 0.42 -11.41 17.89
C TYR A 81 0.60 -11.16 16.39
N LEU A 82 -0.34 -10.45 15.76
CA LEU A 82 -0.34 -10.16 14.32
C LEU A 82 -0.36 -8.64 14.07
N PHE A 83 0.73 -8.17 13.46
CA PHE A 83 0.93 -6.95 12.66
C PHE A 83 0.00 -5.72 12.83
N PRO A 84 0.56 -4.52 13.06
CA PRO A 84 0.12 -3.36 12.32
C PRO A 84 0.60 -3.47 10.86
N ARG A 85 -0.30 -3.28 9.89
CA ARG A 85 0.03 -3.18 8.45
C ARG A 85 -0.64 -1.92 7.90
N ALA A 86 0.05 -1.23 7.00
CA ALA A 86 -0.35 0.08 6.47
C ALA A 86 -1.85 0.15 6.08
N THR A 87 -2.59 1.03 6.74
CA THR A 87 -4.03 1.19 6.56
C THR A 87 -4.34 2.19 5.45
N SER A 88 -4.56 1.66 4.24
CA SER A 88 -5.32 2.40 3.23
C SER A 88 -6.74 2.68 3.75
N TYR A 89 -7.17 3.95 3.73
CA TYR A 89 -8.48 4.34 4.24
C TYR A 89 -9.61 3.70 3.44
N SER A 90 -10.48 2.96 4.12
CA SER A 90 -11.77 2.48 3.59
C SER A 90 -12.84 2.70 4.65
N SER A 91 -13.85 3.53 4.34
CA SER A 91 -14.90 3.90 5.27
C SER A 91 -15.83 2.72 5.61
N THR A 92 -15.96 2.39 6.89
CA THR A 92 -17.08 1.61 7.43
C THR A 92 -17.79 2.44 8.51
N ALA A 93 -19.11 2.62 8.37
CA ALA A 93 -19.90 3.34 9.35
C ALA A 93 -20.03 2.51 10.64
N SER A 94 -19.68 3.10 11.78
CA SER A 94 -19.98 2.50 13.10
C SER A 94 -21.47 2.65 13.42
N ALA A 95 -21.99 1.73 14.23
CA ALA A 95 -23.39 1.76 14.67
C ALA A 95 -23.61 2.83 15.75
N TYR A 96 -24.72 3.55 15.63
CA TYR A 96 -25.19 4.54 16.61
C TYR A 96 -25.85 3.84 17.79
N ASN A 97 -25.47 4.20 19.02
CA ASN A 97 -26.08 3.73 20.26
C ASN A 97 -26.43 4.94 21.16
N PRO A 98 -27.72 5.31 21.29
CA PRO A 98 -28.13 6.54 21.97
C PRO A 98 -28.56 6.32 23.42
N GLU A 99 -27.65 6.54 24.36
CA GLU A 99 -27.99 6.86 25.75
C GLU A 99 -26.78 7.56 26.41
N GLN A 100 -27.05 8.47 27.36
CA GLN A 100 -26.08 9.38 28.00
C GLN A 100 -25.49 10.47 27.07
N ASP A 101 -26.24 11.56 26.91
CA ASP A 101 -25.75 12.92 27.24
C ASP A 101 -26.92 13.93 27.16
N GLN A 102 -27.38 14.42 28.31
CA GLN A 102 -28.41 15.47 28.39
C GLN A 102 -28.32 16.28 29.70
N GLU A 103 -27.21 16.98 29.92
CA GLU A 103 -27.20 18.11 30.87
C GLU A 103 -26.16 19.17 30.51
N MET A 104 -26.47 20.44 30.82
CA MET A 104 -25.62 21.63 30.72
C MET A 104 -24.94 21.97 29.37
N LEU A 105 -25.63 22.76 28.54
CA LEU A 105 -25.25 24.17 28.28
C LEU A 105 -26.27 24.87 27.38
N ASP A 106 -27.01 25.83 27.94
CA ASP A 106 -27.08 27.24 27.48
C ASP A 106 -28.27 27.94 28.17
N ASP A 107 -27.96 28.71 29.21
CA ASP A 107 -28.89 29.63 29.88
C ASP A 107 -28.45 31.07 29.57
N TYR A 108 -29.14 31.76 28.65
CA TYR A 108 -29.26 33.23 28.64
C TYR A 108 -30.37 33.72 27.69
N LEU A 109 -31.49 34.16 28.30
CA LEU A 109 -32.39 35.30 27.96
C LEU A 109 -32.47 35.80 26.48
N GLY A 110 -33.65 36.05 25.88
CA GLY A 110 -35.03 35.99 26.39
C GLY A 110 -36.08 36.50 25.37
N SER A 111 -37.37 36.27 25.68
CA SER A 111 -38.56 36.45 24.81
C SER A 111 -39.13 37.89 24.77
N PRO A 112 -40.29 38.19 24.12
CA PRO A 112 -40.96 37.59 22.95
C PRO A 112 -41.41 38.63 21.87
N GLY A 113 -41.90 38.16 20.71
CA GLY A 113 -42.64 38.99 19.75
C GLY A 113 -43.60 38.15 18.88
N VAL A 114 -44.87 38.55 18.77
CA VAL A 114 -45.95 37.73 18.18
C VAL A 114 -46.51 38.36 16.90
N HIS A 115 -46.67 37.56 15.84
CA HIS A 115 -47.86 37.64 14.98
C HIS A 115 -48.10 36.31 14.24
N GLN A 116 -49.35 35.84 14.25
CA GLN A 116 -49.79 34.63 13.54
C GLN A 116 -50.27 34.97 12.12
N SER A 117 -50.10 34.04 11.17
CA SER A 117 -51.14 33.80 10.16
C SER A 117 -51.14 32.35 9.63
N THR A 118 -52.30 31.70 9.77
CA THR A 118 -52.86 30.59 8.97
C THR A 118 -52.02 29.39 8.54
N LEU A 119 -52.48 28.20 8.94
CA LEU A 119 -52.03 26.87 8.48
C LEU A 119 -52.23 26.68 6.97
N HIS A 120 -51.29 25.95 6.34
CA HIS A 120 -51.63 24.74 5.58
C HIS A 120 -50.56 23.66 5.80
N SER A 121 -50.97 22.41 6.01
CA SER A 121 -50.08 21.31 6.40
C SER A 121 -49.84 20.34 5.25
N THR A 122 -48.59 20.22 4.82
CA THR A 122 -48.09 19.07 4.03
C THR A 122 -46.67 18.75 4.48
N THR A 123 -46.52 17.78 5.38
CA THR A 123 -45.22 17.35 5.92
C THR A 123 -44.47 16.49 4.89
N THR A 124 -43.54 17.10 4.15
CA THR A 124 -42.55 16.35 3.36
C THR A 124 -41.32 16.04 4.21
N THR A 125 -41.24 14.81 4.72
CA THR A 125 -40.05 14.31 5.42
C THR A 125 -38.89 14.16 4.44
N HIS A 126 -37.88 15.03 4.55
CA HIS A 126 -36.61 14.86 3.85
C HIS A 126 -35.80 13.73 4.50
N ASP A 127 -35.66 12.60 3.80
CA ASP A 127 -34.82 11.49 4.22
C ASP A 127 -33.38 11.65 3.68
N ASN A 128 -32.38 11.46 4.54
CA ASN A 128 -30.97 11.76 4.27
C ASN A 128 -30.27 10.59 3.54
N GLY A 129 -30.83 10.20 2.40
CA GLY A 129 -30.22 9.22 1.51
C GLY A 129 -28.86 9.69 0.99
N SER A 130 -27.80 8.95 1.31
CA SER A 130 -26.44 9.27 0.86
C SER A 130 -26.33 9.35 -0.66
N LYS A 131 -25.40 10.17 -1.18
CA LYS A 131 -25.17 10.31 -2.64
C LYS A 131 -24.87 8.96 -3.32
N THR A 132 -24.26 8.01 -2.60
CA THR A 132 -24.01 6.64 -3.06
C THR A 132 -25.30 5.80 -3.15
N SER A 133 -26.25 5.96 -2.24
CA SER A 133 -27.59 5.37 -2.35
C SER A 133 -28.33 5.86 -3.59
N LEU A 134 -28.28 7.17 -3.86
CA LEU A 134 -28.89 7.78 -5.04
C LEU A 134 -28.26 7.25 -6.34
N LEU A 135 -26.93 7.16 -6.41
CA LEU A 135 -26.21 6.59 -7.55
C LEU A 135 -26.57 5.12 -7.78
N TYR A 136 -26.61 4.30 -6.72
CA TYR A 136 -27.03 2.89 -6.82
C TYR A 136 -28.48 2.76 -7.32
N HIS A 137 -29.40 3.59 -6.80
CA HIS A 137 -30.79 3.60 -7.26
C HIS A 137 -30.93 4.04 -8.72
N GLN A 138 -30.22 5.10 -9.14
CA GLN A 138 -30.34 5.69 -10.47
C GLN A 138 -29.66 4.86 -11.57
N TYR A 139 -28.46 4.32 -11.31
CA TYR A 139 -27.64 3.68 -12.35
C TYR A 139 -27.58 2.15 -12.28
N VAL A 140 -27.96 1.53 -11.15
CA VAL A 140 -27.97 0.06 -11.00
C VAL A 140 -29.39 -0.46 -10.83
N ARG A 141 -30.11 -0.01 -9.79
CA ARG A 141 -31.41 -0.57 -9.40
C ARG A 141 -32.51 -0.26 -10.42
N SER A 142 -32.69 1.02 -10.80
CA SER A 142 -33.75 1.43 -11.74
C SER A 142 -33.58 0.85 -13.15
N PRO A 143 -32.37 0.83 -13.76
CA PRO A 143 -32.16 0.13 -15.04
C PRO A 143 -32.41 -1.37 -14.95
N PHE A 144 -32.01 -2.03 -13.86
CA PHE A 144 -32.25 -3.47 -13.67
C PHE A 144 -33.74 -3.78 -13.48
N GLN A 145 -34.46 -2.99 -12.67
CA GLN A 145 -35.91 -3.10 -12.51
C GLN A 145 -36.65 -2.83 -13.84
N SER A 146 -36.21 -1.83 -14.61
CA SER A 146 -36.74 -1.54 -15.96
C SER A 146 -36.50 -2.70 -16.92
N PHE A 147 -35.34 -3.36 -16.85
CA PHE A 147 -35.03 -4.54 -17.65
C PHE A 147 -35.89 -5.76 -17.26
N VAL A 148 -36.09 -5.99 -15.97
CA VAL A 148 -37.03 -7.02 -15.47
C VAL A 148 -38.46 -6.74 -15.93
N HIS A 149 -38.90 -5.48 -15.87
CA HIS A 149 -40.24 -5.07 -16.33
C HIS A 149 -40.41 -5.19 -17.86
N TYR A 150 -39.35 -4.95 -18.63
CA TYR A 150 -39.30 -5.21 -20.07
C TYR A 150 -39.37 -6.72 -20.39
N LEU A 151 -38.84 -7.58 -19.51
CA LEU A 151 -38.94 -9.04 -19.65
C LEU A 151 -40.31 -9.61 -19.23
N SER A 152 -41.03 -8.96 -18.31
CA SER A 152 -42.34 -9.45 -17.82
C SER A 152 -43.56 -8.92 -18.59
N SER A 153 -43.47 -7.74 -19.24
CA SER A 153 -44.59 -7.13 -19.96
C SER A 153 -45.04 -7.95 -21.17
N ALA A 154 -46.33 -8.28 -21.24
CA ALA A 154 -46.90 -9.16 -22.27
C ALA A 154 -47.08 -8.51 -23.65
N ASP A 155 -47.31 -7.19 -23.70
CA ASP A 155 -47.57 -6.43 -24.92
C ASP A 155 -46.30 -5.79 -25.49
N ARG A 156 -45.74 -6.44 -26.51
CA ARG A 156 -44.53 -5.96 -27.22
C ARG A 156 -44.80 -5.42 -28.63
N GLU A 157 -46.05 -5.44 -29.09
CA GLU A 157 -46.41 -5.05 -30.46
C GLU A 157 -47.31 -3.79 -30.55
N SER A 158 -47.71 -3.18 -29.42
CA SER A 158 -48.36 -1.86 -29.44
C SER A 158 -47.39 -0.77 -29.95
N PRO A 159 -47.85 0.21 -30.76
CA PRO A 159 -47.00 1.30 -31.21
C PRO A 159 -46.46 2.19 -30.08
N SER A 160 -47.27 2.42 -29.03
CA SER A 160 -46.93 3.28 -27.88
C SER A 160 -45.71 2.81 -27.10
N ALA A 161 -45.53 1.49 -26.93
CA ALA A 161 -44.39 0.91 -26.21
C ALA A 161 -43.02 1.16 -26.88
N LYS A 162 -42.98 1.65 -28.13
CA LYS A 162 -41.73 1.92 -28.87
C LYS A 162 -41.20 3.35 -28.69
N ALA A 163 -41.98 4.25 -28.11
CA ALA A 163 -41.64 5.67 -27.97
C ALA A 163 -40.90 6.03 -26.67
N SER A 164 -41.03 5.22 -25.61
CA SER A 164 -40.75 5.61 -24.22
C SER A 164 -39.42 5.11 -23.63
N PHE A 165 -38.47 4.60 -24.43
CA PHE A 165 -37.26 3.93 -23.91
C PHE A 165 -35.93 4.40 -24.55
N PRO A 166 -34.81 4.43 -23.79
CA PRO A 166 -33.55 5.04 -24.24
C PRO A 166 -32.91 4.37 -25.48
N PRO A 167 -32.18 5.14 -26.33
CA PRO A 167 -31.57 4.60 -27.56
C PRO A 167 -30.49 3.53 -27.34
N LEU A 168 -29.78 3.53 -26.21
CA LEU A 168 -28.60 2.68 -25.99
C LEU A 168 -28.88 1.18 -26.13
N LEU A 169 -30.02 0.71 -25.60
CA LEU A 169 -30.43 -0.70 -25.67
C LEU A 169 -30.71 -1.20 -27.09
N ARG A 170 -30.83 -0.29 -28.07
CA ARG A 170 -30.99 -0.62 -29.50
C ARG A 170 -29.66 -0.86 -30.23
N ARG A 171 -28.51 -0.75 -29.54
CA ARG A 171 -27.16 -0.82 -30.14
C ARG A 171 -26.25 -1.92 -29.56
N LEU A 172 -26.77 -2.91 -28.84
CA LEU A 172 -25.98 -4.09 -28.46
C LEU A 172 -25.57 -4.88 -29.72
N PRO A 173 -24.27 -5.20 -29.91
CA PRO A 173 -23.80 -5.81 -31.15
C PRO A 173 -24.21 -7.29 -31.25
N PRO A 174 -24.38 -7.86 -32.45
CA PRO A 174 -25.06 -9.16 -32.62
C PRO A 174 -24.37 -10.38 -32.02
N TRP A 175 -23.10 -10.27 -31.62
CA TRP A 175 -22.31 -11.32 -30.97
C TRP A 175 -22.59 -11.46 -29.46
N LEU A 176 -23.25 -10.47 -28.84
CA LEU A 176 -23.75 -10.54 -27.46
C LEU A 176 -25.09 -11.30 -27.32
N LEU A 177 -25.66 -11.75 -28.44
CA LEU A 177 -26.87 -12.58 -28.49
C LEU A 177 -26.53 -13.99 -28.99
N PRO A 178 -27.12 -15.07 -28.43
CA PRO A 178 -26.83 -16.45 -28.88
C PRO A 178 -27.34 -16.74 -30.30
N GLN A 179 -26.55 -16.41 -31.31
CA GLN A 179 -26.82 -16.82 -32.68
C GLN A 179 -26.60 -18.34 -32.83
N TYR A 180 -27.70 -19.04 -33.09
CA TYR A 180 -27.68 -20.39 -33.65
C TYR A 180 -28.00 -20.26 -35.13
N HIS A 181 -27.08 -20.69 -35.99
CA HIS A 181 -27.35 -20.82 -37.43
C HIS A 181 -28.55 -21.75 -37.64
N LEU A 182 -29.43 -21.34 -38.56
CA LEU A 182 -30.31 -22.26 -39.26
C LEU A 182 -29.52 -22.78 -40.46
N GLU A 183 -29.20 -24.07 -40.46
CA GLU A 183 -28.81 -24.75 -41.69
C GLU A 183 -30.06 -24.82 -42.58
N ASN A 184 -29.98 -24.22 -43.77
CA ASN A 184 -31.01 -24.36 -44.79
C ASN A 184 -30.69 -25.62 -45.60
N ASP A 185 -31.43 -26.71 -45.38
CA ASP A 185 -31.38 -27.88 -46.27
C ASP A 185 -31.95 -27.49 -47.65
N VAL A 186 -31.06 -27.10 -48.57
CA VAL A 186 -31.34 -26.91 -50.00
C VAL A 186 -30.29 -27.67 -50.79
N SER A 187 -30.34 -29.01 -50.72
CA SER A 187 -29.64 -29.89 -51.67
C SER A 187 -30.56 -30.20 -52.85
N SER A 188 -30.05 -29.88 -54.03
CA SER A 188 -30.62 -30.08 -55.36
C SER A 188 -31.39 -31.39 -55.60
N LEU A 189 -32.41 -31.29 -56.45
CA LEU A 189 -33.00 -32.40 -57.21
C LEU A 189 -31.91 -33.28 -57.83
N ASP A 190 -31.99 -34.60 -57.62
CA ASP A 190 -31.79 -35.57 -58.70
C ASP A 190 -32.39 -36.96 -58.35
N HIS A 191 -32.56 -37.78 -59.37
CA HIS A 191 -32.74 -39.24 -59.41
C HIS A 191 -34.06 -39.83 -58.88
N SER A 192 -34.99 -39.91 -59.83
CA SER A 192 -36.09 -40.88 -59.84
C SER A 192 -35.60 -42.34 -60.02
N ARG A 193 -35.89 -43.21 -59.05
CA ARG A 193 -36.41 -44.60 -59.22
C ARG A 193 -36.51 -45.32 -57.86
N ASP A 194 -37.37 -46.34 -57.82
CA ASP A 194 -37.44 -47.48 -56.87
C ASP A 194 -37.31 -47.18 -55.35
N GLN A 195 -38.28 -47.50 -54.48
CA GLN A 195 -39.13 -48.70 -54.49
C GLN A 195 -40.55 -48.48 -53.93
N GLN A 196 -41.43 -49.40 -54.31
CA GLN A 196 -42.79 -49.58 -53.79
C GLN A 196 -42.79 -50.19 -52.37
N GLN A 197 -43.84 -49.93 -51.59
CA GLN A 197 -44.21 -50.60 -50.32
C GLN A 197 -43.19 -50.59 -49.15
N ARG A 198 -43.51 -49.86 -48.06
CA ARG A 198 -43.55 -50.45 -46.69
C ARG A 198 -44.16 -49.53 -45.61
N GLY A 199 -45.34 -49.93 -45.13
CA GLY A 199 -45.80 -49.88 -43.73
C GLY A 199 -45.70 -48.58 -42.91
N ARG A 200 -46.87 -48.06 -42.50
CA ARG A 200 -47.00 -47.10 -41.38
C ARG A 200 -46.26 -47.61 -40.12
N ARG A 201 -45.14 -46.99 -39.74
CA ARG A 201 -44.57 -47.06 -38.39
C ARG A 201 -44.06 -45.69 -37.96
N GLY A 202 -44.59 -45.16 -36.86
CA GLY A 202 -44.24 -43.83 -36.36
C GLY A 202 -42.79 -43.77 -35.88
N ARG A 203 -41.92 -43.04 -36.60
CA ARG A 203 -40.57 -42.72 -36.14
C ARG A 203 -40.64 -41.77 -34.94
N ARG A 204 -40.51 -42.30 -33.72
CA ARG A 204 -40.17 -41.48 -32.55
C ARG A 204 -38.88 -40.70 -32.87
N PRO A 205 -38.77 -39.40 -32.53
CA PRO A 205 -37.56 -38.63 -32.81
C PRO A 205 -36.41 -39.18 -31.96
N GLN A 206 -35.51 -39.94 -32.59
CA GLN A 206 -34.37 -40.56 -31.93
C GLN A 206 -33.32 -39.48 -31.65
N TRP A 207 -33.42 -38.84 -30.47
CA TRP A 207 -32.44 -37.88 -29.97
C TRP A 207 -31.10 -38.59 -29.75
N THR A 208 -30.25 -38.59 -30.77
CA THR A 208 -28.90 -39.17 -30.72
C THR A 208 -28.08 -38.49 -29.62
N ARG A 209 -27.53 -39.28 -28.67
CA ARG A 209 -26.74 -38.78 -27.52
C ARG A 209 -25.70 -37.72 -27.91
N GLY A 210 -25.04 -37.89 -29.06
CA GLY A 210 -24.04 -36.94 -29.59
C GLY A 210 -24.54 -35.51 -29.83
N ARG A 211 -25.82 -35.28 -30.17
CA ARG A 211 -26.37 -33.91 -30.31
C ARG A 211 -26.44 -33.19 -28.95
N VAL A 212 -26.86 -33.89 -27.90
CA VAL A 212 -26.95 -33.33 -26.54
C VAL A 212 -25.57 -32.98 -25.99
N ILE A 213 -24.61 -33.89 -26.13
CA ILE A 213 -23.21 -33.71 -25.67
C ILE A 213 -22.57 -32.47 -26.33
N ARG A 214 -22.72 -32.31 -27.65
CA ARG A 214 -22.20 -31.15 -28.40
C ARG A 214 -22.84 -29.81 -27.99
N THR A 215 -24.08 -29.80 -27.48
CA THR A 215 -24.74 -28.56 -27.05
C THR A 215 -24.57 -28.23 -25.57
N ALA A 216 -24.53 -29.24 -24.70
CA ALA A 216 -24.59 -29.07 -23.24
C ALA A 216 -23.21 -29.04 -22.56
N ILE A 217 -22.20 -29.68 -23.13
CA ILE A 217 -20.86 -29.80 -22.51
C ILE A 217 -19.82 -28.98 -23.29
N LEU A 218 -19.75 -29.16 -24.61
CA LEU A 218 -18.74 -28.49 -25.44
C LEU A 218 -18.88 -26.95 -25.42
N LYS A 219 -20.10 -26.42 -25.35
CA LYS A 219 -20.32 -24.96 -25.37
C LYS A 219 -19.89 -24.25 -24.08
N PRO A 220 -20.21 -24.75 -22.86
CA PRO A 220 -19.56 -24.28 -21.64
C PRO A 220 -18.03 -24.43 -21.68
N LEU A 221 -17.48 -25.56 -22.12
CA LEU A 221 -16.03 -25.74 -22.20
C LEU A 221 -15.34 -24.71 -23.12
N CYS A 222 -15.93 -24.38 -24.27
CA CYS A 222 -15.42 -23.31 -25.13
C CYS A 222 -15.50 -21.92 -24.45
N ARG A 223 -16.56 -21.63 -23.69
CA ARG A 223 -16.66 -20.36 -22.93
C ARG A 223 -15.65 -20.29 -21.78
N LEU A 224 -15.42 -21.41 -21.10
CA LEU A 224 -14.41 -21.51 -20.05
C LEU A 224 -13.00 -21.30 -20.63
N LEU A 225 -12.69 -21.89 -21.79
CA LEU A 225 -11.43 -21.65 -22.49
C LEU A 225 -11.26 -20.18 -22.89
N ILE A 226 -12.31 -19.54 -23.43
CA ILE A 226 -12.30 -18.11 -23.77
C ILE A 226 -12.09 -17.26 -22.52
N LEU A 227 -12.73 -17.59 -21.39
CA LEU A 227 -12.52 -16.92 -20.10
C LEU A 227 -11.06 -17.05 -19.63
N TRP A 228 -10.46 -18.23 -19.72
CA TRP A 228 -9.04 -18.42 -19.39
C TRP A 228 -8.10 -17.63 -20.29
N VAL A 229 -8.36 -17.57 -21.60
CA VAL A 229 -7.55 -16.77 -22.53
C VAL A 229 -7.67 -15.26 -22.23
N ILE A 230 -8.89 -14.76 -22.02
CA ILE A 230 -9.13 -13.36 -21.64
C ILE A 230 -8.42 -13.04 -20.32
N LEU A 231 -8.55 -13.90 -19.31
CA LEU A 231 -7.96 -13.69 -18.00
C LEU A 231 -6.42 -13.74 -18.05
N ALA A 232 -5.82 -14.69 -18.76
CA ALA A 232 -4.37 -14.79 -18.89
C ALA A 232 -3.77 -13.56 -19.60
N VAL A 233 -4.41 -13.11 -20.69
CA VAL A 233 -4.01 -11.88 -21.40
C VAL A 233 -4.20 -10.64 -20.50
N LEU A 234 -5.30 -10.56 -19.75
CA LEU A 234 -5.57 -9.44 -18.84
C LEU A 234 -4.55 -9.38 -17.69
N ILE A 235 -4.25 -10.51 -17.04
CA ILE A 235 -3.25 -10.60 -15.95
C ILE A 235 -1.87 -10.19 -16.49
N ALA A 236 -1.42 -10.79 -17.60
CA ALA A 236 -0.11 -10.48 -18.16
C ALA A 236 0.01 -9.01 -18.60
N ALA A 237 -1.00 -8.49 -19.31
CA ALA A 237 -0.99 -7.10 -19.76
C ALA A 237 -1.07 -6.09 -18.61
N THR A 238 -1.83 -6.36 -17.55
CA THR A 238 -1.93 -5.44 -16.40
C THR A 238 -0.68 -5.48 -15.53
N ILE A 239 -0.08 -6.66 -15.27
CA ILE A 239 1.21 -6.76 -14.56
C ILE A 239 2.29 -5.96 -15.31
N VAL A 240 2.48 -6.21 -16.61
CA VAL A 240 3.47 -5.48 -17.43
C VAL A 240 3.17 -3.98 -17.48
N TYR A 241 1.88 -3.59 -17.48
CA TYR A 241 1.50 -2.18 -17.41
C TYR A 241 1.84 -1.55 -16.05
N SER A 242 1.61 -2.25 -14.94
CA SER A 242 1.84 -1.75 -13.57
C SER A 242 3.32 -1.48 -13.31
N PHE A 243 4.20 -2.41 -13.65
CA PHE A 243 5.64 -2.37 -13.32
C PHE A 243 6.52 -1.57 -14.30
N ARG A 244 5.94 -0.87 -15.29
CA ARG A 244 6.71 0.03 -16.17
C ARG A 244 7.33 1.19 -15.36
N PRO A 245 8.48 1.75 -15.79
CA PRO A 245 9.04 2.95 -15.18
C PRO A 245 8.10 4.17 -15.34
N SER A 246 8.29 5.17 -14.46
CA SER A 246 7.59 6.46 -14.51
C SER A 246 6.05 6.38 -14.48
N GLN A 247 5.49 5.48 -13.65
CA GLN A 247 4.09 5.59 -13.27
C GLN A 247 3.85 6.92 -12.53
N PRO A 248 2.71 7.60 -12.75
CA PRO A 248 2.34 8.73 -11.91
C PRO A 248 2.05 8.26 -10.47
N GLU A 249 2.58 8.97 -9.49
CA GLU A 249 2.20 8.82 -8.07
C GLU A 249 0.78 9.34 -7.83
N LEU A 250 0.10 8.83 -6.80
CA LEU A 250 -1.25 9.30 -6.39
C LEU A 250 -1.21 10.79 -6.01
N SER A 251 -0.20 11.18 -5.24
CA SER A 251 0.03 12.55 -4.78
C SER A 251 0.69 13.41 -5.86
N ASP A 252 0.23 14.65 -6.05
CA ASP A 252 0.91 15.66 -6.86
C ASP A 252 1.72 16.60 -5.95
N TYR A 253 2.84 16.11 -5.43
CA TYR A 253 3.72 16.86 -4.53
C TYR A 253 4.22 18.18 -5.14
N ALA A 254 4.36 18.24 -6.46
CA ALA A 254 4.75 19.45 -7.19
C ALA A 254 3.68 20.56 -7.18
N ALA A 255 2.43 20.25 -6.81
CA ALA A 255 1.37 21.23 -6.62
C ALA A 255 1.38 21.88 -5.22
N LEU A 256 2.19 21.38 -4.27
CA LEU A 256 2.30 21.93 -2.93
C LEU A 256 3.39 23.02 -2.84
N THR A 257 2.96 24.27 -2.68
CA THR A 257 3.85 25.46 -2.75
C THR A 257 3.87 26.34 -1.50
N SER A 258 3.00 26.08 -0.52
CA SER A 258 2.87 26.82 0.74
C SER A 258 2.42 25.90 1.88
N PHE A 259 2.52 26.41 3.11
CA PHE A 259 2.12 25.75 4.35
C PHE A 259 1.36 26.79 5.18
N ASP A 260 0.04 26.70 5.18
CA ASP A 260 -0.83 27.84 5.50
C ASP A 260 -1.18 27.95 7.00
N TRP A 261 -0.27 27.50 7.87
CA TRP A 261 -0.39 27.58 9.33
C TRP A 261 0.58 28.61 9.94
N THR A 262 0.25 29.13 11.12
CA THR A 262 1.15 30.00 11.90
C THR A 262 2.44 29.24 12.23
N PRO A 263 3.63 29.78 11.91
CA PRO A 263 4.90 29.13 12.22
C PRO A 263 5.00 28.64 13.66
N ILE A 264 5.34 27.37 13.84
CA ILE A 264 5.43 26.76 15.17
C ILE A 264 6.53 27.44 15.99
N ASN A 265 6.24 27.72 17.27
CA ASN A 265 7.24 28.19 18.22
C ASN A 265 7.48 27.11 19.28
N PRO A 266 8.45 26.19 19.09
CA PRO A 266 8.70 25.12 20.06
C PRO A 266 9.08 25.67 21.45
N ARG A 267 9.60 26.91 21.51
CA ARG A 267 10.01 27.58 22.75
C ARG A 267 8.85 28.00 23.66
N SER A 268 7.60 27.99 23.18
CA SER A 268 6.45 28.35 24.03
C SER A 268 5.90 27.19 24.85
N TYR A 269 6.40 25.97 24.65
CA TYR A 269 5.94 24.77 25.36
C TYR A 269 7.04 23.72 25.65
N LEU A 270 8.17 23.73 24.94
CA LEU A 270 9.32 22.87 25.19
C LEU A 270 10.45 23.60 25.94
N SER A 271 11.33 22.83 26.58
CA SER A 271 12.56 23.31 27.24
C SER A 271 13.78 22.49 26.77
N PRO A 272 15.01 23.03 26.86
CA PRO A 272 16.23 22.29 26.53
C PRO A 272 16.35 20.96 27.28
N MET A 273 16.61 19.87 26.54
CA MET A 273 16.84 18.54 27.12
C MET A 273 18.08 18.49 28.03
N ASN A 274 19.08 19.35 27.79
CA ASN A 274 20.11 19.67 28.77
C ASN A 274 19.72 20.96 29.51
N ALA A 275 19.18 20.84 30.72
CA ALA A 275 18.76 21.98 31.53
C ALA A 275 19.90 23.00 31.78
N SER A 276 21.15 22.53 31.86
CA SER A 276 22.34 23.38 32.05
C SER A 276 22.70 24.24 30.83
N PHE A 277 22.11 23.97 29.66
CA PHE A 277 22.28 24.79 28.46
C PHE A 277 21.55 26.14 28.56
N GLY A 278 20.47 26.18 29.34
CA GLY A 278 19.66 27.37 29.57
C GLY A 278 18.86 27.86 28.36
N ASN A 279 18.06 28.90 28.56
CA ASN A 279 17.09 29.39 27.58
C ASN A 279 17.66 30.44 26.60
N GLN A 280 18.98 30.69 26.62
CA GLN A 280 19.65 31.65 25.76
C GLN A 280 20.25 30.94 24.54
N TYR A 281 19.40 30.69 23.54
CA TYR A 281 19.75 30.16 22.23
C TYR A 281 18.98 30.92 21.15
N ASP A 282 19.53 31.05 19.94
CA ASP A 282 18.92 31.79 18.83
C ASP A 282 18.72 30.94 17.56
N VAL A 283 19.43 29.82 17.45
CA VAL A 283 19.24 28.84 16.37
C VAL A 283 18.20 27.79 16.76
N LEU A 284 17.36 27.42 15.79
CA LEU A 284 16.51 26.24 15.76
C LEU A 284 16.86 25.48 14.47
N LEU A 285 17.72 24.48 14.58
CA LEU A 285 18.34 23.73 13.47
C LEU A 285 17.65 22.38 13.26
N ASP A 286 17.34 22.06 12.00
CA ASP A 286 17.18 20.67 11.56
C ASP A 286 18.54 20.14 11.05
N GLY A 287 18.98 18.99 11.56
CA GLY A 287 20.23 18.34 11.19
C GLY A 287 20.15 17.36 10.02
N HIS A 288 18.94 17.03 9.51
CA HIS A 288 18.76 16.00 8.49
C HIS A 288 17.47 16.24 7.67
N SER A 289 17.60 16.56 6.38
CA SER A 289 16.44 16.70 5.48
C SER A 289 16.76 16.40 4.01
N HIS A 290 15.77 15.88 3.28
CA HIS A 290 15.92 15.42 1.89
C HIS A 290 15.05 16.23 0.93
N SER A 291 15.50 16.35 -0.33
CA SER A 291 14.80 17.08 -1.39
C SER A 291 14.59 16.19 -2.61
N VAL A 292 13.98 16.76 -3.67
CA VAL A 292 13.83 16.11 -4.98
C VAL A 292 15.15 15.83 -5.72
N TYR A 293 16.32 15.99 -5.09
CA TYR A 293 17.62 15.60 -5.62
C TYR A 293 18.05 14.17 -5.19
N SER A 294 17.44 13.59 -4.15
CA SER A 294 17.38 12.13 -3.96
C SER A 294 15.98 11.59 -4.26
N ASP A 295 15.14 11.52 -3.23
CA ASP A 295 13.85 10.82 -3.20
C ASP A 295 12.81 11.53 -2.30
N GLY A 296 13.24 12.54 -1.53
CA GLY A 296 12.39 13.52 -0.90
C GLY A 296 11.47 14.21 -1.91
N LYS A 297 10.23 14.52 -1.51
CA LYS A 297 9.16 14.97 -2.40
C LYS A 297 9.02 16.48 -2.50
N MET A 298 9.79 17.23 -1.72
CA MET A 298 9.74 18.69 -1.68
C MET A 298 10.84 19.33 -2.54
N SER A 299 10.45 20.32 -3.35
CA SER A 299 11.42 21.18 -4.04
C SER A 299 12.27 21.96 -3.02
N PRO A 300 13.49 22.41 -3.35
CA PRO A 300 14.28 23.31 -2.51
C PRO A 300 13.51 24.49 -1.91
N GLU A 301 12.57 25.09 -2.67
CA GLU A 301 11.75 26.20 -2.14
C GLU A 301 10.63 25.72 -1.22
N THR A 302 10.03 24.57 -1.52
CA THR A 302 9.01 23.94 -0.68
C THR A 302 9.63 23.48 0.65
N LEU A 303 10.83 22.90 0.61
CA LEU A 303 11.56 22.40 1.78
C LEU A 303 11.91 23.54 2.75
N ILE A 304 12.42 24.67 2.26
CA ILE A 304 12.66 25.87 3.08
C ILE A 304 11.35 26.36 3.75
N LYS A 305 10.23 26.38 3.01
CA LYS A 305 8.94 26.83 3.55
C LYS A 305 8.40 25.87 4.61
N TRP A 306 8.54 24.55 4.44
CA TRP A 306 8.17 23.55 5.45
C TRP A 306 8.97 23.75 6.74
N HIS A 307 10.27 24.02 6.62
CA HIS A 307 11.14 24.29 7.76
C HIS A 307 10.73 25.56 8.51
N ILE A 308 10.49 26.67 7.81
CA ILE A 308 10.01 27.93 8.41
C ILE A 308 8.65 27.71 9.10
N ALA A 309 7.72 26.99 8.47
CA ALA A 309 6.40 26.70 9.04
C ALA A 309 6.46 25.80 10.28
N ASN A 310 7.48 24.93 10.40
CA ASN A 310 7.76 24.11 11.58
C ASN A 310 8.72 24.79 12.59
N GLY A 311 8.97 26.10 12.45
CA GLY A 311 9.72 26.88 13.43
C GLY A 311 11.24 26.82 13.32
N TYR A 312 11.79 26.09 12.35
CA TYR A 312 13.23 26.08 12.09
C TYR A 312 13.68 27.43 11.52
N ASN A 313 14.91 27.81 11.86
CA ASN A 313 15.58 28.98 11.29
C ASN A 313 17.01 28.68 10.77
N ALA A 314 17.44 27.42 10.91
CA ALA A 314 18.51 26.82 10.15
C ALA A 314 18.15 25.39 9.76
N MET A 315 18.76 24.87 8.69
CA MET A 315 18.52 23.50 8.19
C MET A 315 19.75 22.94 7.49
N VAL A 316 19.97 21.63 7.65
CA VAL A 316 20.88 20.83 6.83
C VAL A 316 20.07 20.17 5.72
N VAL A 317 20.57 20.21 4.48
CA VAL A 317 20.02 19.46 3.34
C VAL A 317 21.06 18.44 2.90
N SER A 318 20.69 17.16 2.93
CA SER A 318 21.60 16.02 2.92
C SER A 318 21.08 14.90 2.01
N ASP A 319 20.74 15.22 0.77
CA ASP A 319 20.24 14.26 -0.21
C ASP A 319 21.16 13.02 -0.32
N HIS A 320 20.58 11.83 -0.49
CA HIS A 320 21.32 10.56 -0.58
C HIS A 320 22.39 10.58 -1.68
N ASN A 321 23.64 10.36 -1.28
CA ASN A 321 24.83 10.21 -2.13
C ASN A 321 25.11 11.38 -3.10
N THR A 322 24.53 12.57 -2.86
CA THR A 322 24.75 13.79 -3.67
C THR A 322 24.68 15.07 -2.83
N ILE A 323 25.37 16.13 -3.25
CA ILE A 323 25.34 17.45 -2.59
C ILE A 323 24.47 18.47 -3.36
N GLU A 324 23.95 18.10 -4.53
CA GLU A 324 23.36 19.06 -5.48
C GLU A 324 22.15 19.80 -4.90
N GLY A 325 21.22 19.09 -4.24
CA GLY A 325 20.05 19.70 -3.60
C GLY A 325 20.44 20.62 -2.46
N GLY A 326 21.47 20.27 -1.67
CA GLY A 326 22.03 21.13 -0.63
C GLY A 326 22.61 22.44 -1.16
N LEU A 327 23.44 22.39 -2.23
CA LEU A 327 24.00 23.58 -2.85
C LEU A 327 22.93 24.47 -3.49
N VAL A 328 21.95 23.88 -4.17
CA VAL A 328 20.82 24.61 -4.78
C VAL A 328 19.94 25.26 -3.72
N THR A 329 19.65 24.55 -2.63
CA THR A 329 18.84 25.07 -1.51
C THR A 329 19.57 26.17 -0.75
N GLN A 330 20.89 26.07 -0.57
CA GLN A 330 21.69 27.16 0.02
C GLN A 330 21.67 28.42 -0.83
N LYS A 331 21.92 28.30 -2.15
CA LYS A 331 21.86 29.45 -3.06
C LYS A 331 20.48 30.12 -3.01
N LEU A 332 19.41 29.32 -3.05
CA LEU A 332 18.04 29.80 -2.99
C LEU A 332 17.71 30.52 -1.67
N ALA A 333 18.22 30.02 -0.54
CA ALA A 333 18.06 30.67 0.76
C ALA A 333 18.79 32.02 0.83
N LEU A 334 20.01 32.11 0.30
CA LEU A 334 20.75 33.38 0.20
C LEU A 334 20.05 34.40 -0.72
N GLU A 335 19.41 33.94 -1.80
CA GLU A 335 18.71 34.81 -2.77
C GLU A 335 17.32 35.28 -2.28
N LYS A 336 16.56 34.46 -1.53
CA LYS A 336 15.15 34.72 -1.19
C LYS A 336 14.79 34.74 0.30
N TYR A 337 15.58 34.10 1.15
CA TYR A 337 15.24 33.85 2.57
C TYR A 337 16.31 34.34 3.55
N ALA A 338 17.21 35.22 3.09
CA ALA A 338 18.30 35.77 3.90
C ALA A 338 17.81 36.36 5.22
N GLY A 339 18.43 35.96 6.33
CA GLY A 339 18.05 36.36 7.69
C GLY A 339 16.85 35.60 8.28
N GLN A 340 16.04 34.92 7.46
CA GLN A 340 14.97 34.03 7.91
C GLN A 340 15.49 32.60 8.12
N MET A 341 16.11 32.04 7.08
CA MET A 341 16.61 30.65 7.05
C MET A 341 18.09 30.59 6.68
N THR A 342 18.89 29.83 7.43
CA THR A 342 20.28 29.49 7.11
C THR A 342 20.39 28.03 6.70
N VAL A 343 20.78 27.80 5.44
CA VAL A 343 20.96 26.43 4.89
C VAL A 343 22.43 26.04 4.90
N ILE A 344 22.70 24.85 5.40
CA ILE A 344 24.01 24.20 5.40
C ILE A 344 23.95 23.02 4.40
N PRO A 345 24.73 23.04 3.30
CA PRO A 345 24.78 21.93 2.37
C PRO A 345 25.48 20.73 3.02
N ALA A 346 24.99 19.54 2.68
CA ALA A 346 25.54 18.26 3.06
C ALA A 346 25.24 17.23 1.96
N MET A 347 25.70 16.02 2.17
CA MET A 347 25.15 14.81 1.55
C MET A 347 24.95 13.78 2.66
N GLU A 348 23.96 12.90 2.52
CA GLU A 348 24.00 11.64 3.27
C GLU A 348 24.83 10.62 2.49
N LEU A 349 25.85 10.04 3.10
CA LEU A 349 26.45 8.80 2.61
C LEU A 349 25.52 7.65 3.03
N SER A 350 24.75 7.13 2.08
CA SER A 350 23.73 6.11 2.31
C SER A 350 24.21 4.80 1.67
N CYS A 351 24.54 3.78 2.46
CA CYS A 351 25.05 2.48 2.00
C CYS A 351 24.53 1.32 2.86
N CYS A 352 24.80 0.07 2.48
CA CYS A 352 24.25 -1.09 3.20
C CYS A 352 24.87 -1.38 4.58
N ARG A 353 25.94 -0.66 4.97
CA ARG A 353 26.55 -0.76 6.31
C ARG A 353 26.08 0.34 7.25
N LEU A 354 26.07 1.59 6.79
CA LEU A 354 25.67 2.75 7.58
C LEU A 354 25.07 3.87 6.73
N HIS A 355 24.45 4.81 7.42
CA HIS A 355 24.01 6.10 6.92
C HIS A 355 24.76 7.20 7.70
N MET A 356 25.32 8.20 7.00
CA MET A 356 26.17 9.23 7.62
C MET A 356 26.04 10.58 6.92
N ASN A 357 25.59 11.62 7.63
CA ASN A 357 25.55 12.99 7.12
C ASN A 357 26.95 13.64 7.14
N LEU A 358 27.38 14.12 5.97
CA LEU A 358 28.63 14.82 5.74
C LEU A 358 28.33 16.32 5.60
N ILE A 359 28.34 17.03 6.74
CA ILE A 359 27.71 18.35 6.89
C ILE A 359 28.71 19.48 6.66
N GLY A 360 28.34 20.48 5.86
CA GLY A 360 29.14 21.69 5.65
C GLY A 360 30.21 21.59 4.56
N ILE A 361 30.15 20.55 3.73
CA ILE A 361 31.02 20.31 2.58
C ILE A 361 30.57 21.12 1.34
N ASN A 362 31.32 21.05 0.22
CA ASN A 362 31.02 21.76 -1.03
C ASN A 362 31.15 20.92 -2.31
N GLU A 363 31.48 19.63 -2.20
CA GLU A 363 31.58 18.65 -3.28
C GLU A 363 30.99 17.30 -2.79
N THR A 364 30.60 16.41 -3.71
CA THR A 364 30.17 15.04 -3.34
C THR A 364 31.39 14.15 -3.13
N ILE A 365 31.51 13.55 -1.94
CA ILE A 365 32.64 12.69 -1.59
C ILE A 365 32.33 11.25 -2.03
N THR A 366 32.96 10.81 -3.12
CA THR A 366 32.60 9.54 -3.79
C THR A 366 33.26 8.28 -3.19
N THR A 367 34.23 8.43 -2.28
CA THR A 367 35.12 7.34 -1.83
C THR A 367 34.41 6.12 -1.26
N ALA A 368 33.33 6.33 -0.51
CA ALA A 368 32.50 5.27 0.07
C ALA A 368 31.14 5.08 -0.63
N ILE A 369 30.89 5.68 -1.79
CA ILE A 369 29.68 5.44 -2.60
C ILE A 369 29.81 4.08 -3.32
N THR A 370 29.85 3.02 -2.52
CA THR A 370 29.80 1.62 -2.92
C THR A 370 28.79 0.91 -2.01
N LYS A 371 28.22 -0.20 -2.49
CA LYS A 371 27.16 -0.92 -1.75
C LYS A 371 27.61 -1.39 -0.36
N TRP A 372 28.88 -1.81 -0.27
CA TRP A 372 29.53 -2.32 0.93
C TRP A 372 30.92 -1.68 1.05
N PRO A 373 31.03 -0.45 1.59
CA PRO A 373 32.32 0.22 1.72
C PRO A 373 33.14 -0.38 2.85
N THR A 374 34.46 -0.50 2.67
CA THR A 374 35.36 -0.94 3.76
C THR A 374 35.50 0.15 4.83
N ASP A 375 35.97 -0.23 6.03
CA ASP A 375 36.28 0.73 7.10
C ASP A 375 37.32 1.77 6.67
N GLU A 376 38.25 1.39 5.77
CA GLU A 376 39.20 2.30 5.13
C GLU A 376 38.48 3.34 4.24
N GLN A 377 37.50 2.92 3.43
CA GLN A 377 36.71 3.84 2.60
C GLN A 377 35.84 4.79 3.44
N LEU A 378 35.27 4.29 4.54
CA LEU A 378 34.51 5.11 5.51
C LEU A 378 35.42 6.14 6.19
N THR A 379 36.57 5.70 6.72
CA THR A 379 37.58 6.57 7.35
C THR A 379 38.10 7.62 6.37
N ALA A 380 38.39 7.26 5.12
CA ALA A 380 38.82 8.19 4.08
C ALA A 380 37.71 9.19 3.69
N THR A 381 36.44 8.82 3.81
CA THR A 381 35.29 9.71 3.57
C THR A 381 35.12 10.71 4.72
N ILE A 382 35.31 10.27 5.96
CA ILE A 382 35.35 11.14 7.16
C ILE A 382 36.53 12.12 7.04
N ALA A 383 37.73 11.64 6.74
CA ALA A 383 38.91 12.48 6.55
C ALA A 383 38.71 13.54 5.45
N ARG A 384 38.14 13.16 4.29
CA ARG A 384 37.81 14.13 3.23
C ARG A 384 36.75 15.15 3.67
N THR A 385 35.80 14.75 4.52
CA THR A 385 34.82 15.68 5.10
C THR A 385 35.50 16.73 5.98
N HIS A 386 36.50 16.33 6.77
CA HIS A 386 37.31 17.26 7.58
C HIS A 386 38.24 18.15 6.75
N GLU A 387 38.82 17.65 5.65
CA GLU A 387 39.62 18.47 4.70
C GLU A 387 38.80 19.62 4.09
N LEU A 388 37.51 19.39 3.85
CA LEU A 388 36.57 20.41 3.38
C LEU A 388 36.05 21.34 4.50
N GLY A 389 36.45 21.09 5.75
CA GLY A 389 36.01 21.84 6.94
C GLY A 389 34.64 21.41 7.49
N GLY A 390 34.06 20.33 6.97
CA GLY A 390 32.77 19.79 7.38
C GLY A 390 32.82 19.01 8.70
N LEU A 391 31.73 18.28 8.98
CA LEU A 391 31.53 17.39 10.12
C LEU A 391 30.89 16.07 9.67
N ALA A 392 31.33 14.95 10.23
CA ALA A 392 30.78 13.62 9.94
C ALA A 392 29.88 13.13 11.09
N ILE A 393 28.59 12.93 10.79
CA ILE A 393 27.55 12.53 11.77
C ILE A 393 26.96 11.18 11.37
N ILE A 394 26.89 10.22 12.29
CA ILE A 394 26.21 8.94 12.04
C ILE A 394 24.71 9.06 12.28
N ASN A 395 23.91 8.64 11.30
CA ASN A 395 22.46 8.80 11.29
C ASN A 395 21.75 7.60 11.92
N HIS A 396 20.61 7.87 12.56
CA HIS A 396 19.54 6.93 12.93
C HIS A 396 19.94 5.48 13.28
N ILE A 397 20.94 5.29 14.13
CA ILE A 397 21.43 3.96 14.54
C ILE A 397 20.31 2.99 14.97
N PRO A 398 19.24 3.39 15.68
CA PRO A 398 18.11 2.50 15.99
C PRO A 398 17.37 2.00 14.76
N TRP A 399 17.18 2.83 13.73
CA TRP A 399 16.54 2.43 12.47
C TRP A 399 17.44 1.49 11.66
N SER A 400 18.75 1.78 11.64
CA SER A 400 19.78 0.99 10.95
C SER A 400 19.89 -0.43 11.52
N ASN A 401 19.86 -0.56 12.85
CA ASN A 401 20.02 -1.83 13.56
C ASN A 401 18.68 -2.56 13.82
N THR A 402 17.54 -1.95 13.51
CA THR A 402 16.23 -2.63 13.57
C THR A 402 16.16 -3.75 12.53
N THR A 403 15.57 -4.89 12.89
CA THR A 403 15.34 -6.03 11.99
C THR A 403 14.58 -5.61 10.73
N GLU A 404 15.02 -6.06 9.57
CA GLU A 404 14.34 -5.76 8.30
C GLU A 404 13.09 -6.63 8.09
N PHE A 405 12.04 -6.04 7.52
CA PHE A 405 10.76 -6.74 7.38
C PHE A 405 10.89 -7.99 6.48
N GLY A 406 10.65 -9.16 7.09
CA GLY A 406 10.70 -10.45 6.39
C GLY A 406 12.11 -11.05 6.28
N TYR A 407 13.09 -10.50 7.00
CA TYR A 407 14.43 -11.06 7.18
C TYR A 407 14.75 -11.21 8.67
N GLU A 408 15.67 -12.10 9.02
CA GLU A 408 16.19 -12.25 10.39
C GLU A 408 17.53 -11.51 10.57
N LEU A 409 17.65 -10.35 9.93
CA LEU A 409 18.87 -9.53 9.82
C LEU A 409 18.57 -8.05 10.09
N PRO A 410 19.56 -7.25 10.55
CA PRO A 410 19.46 -5.80 10.61
C PRO A 410 19.17 -5.14 9.25
N ARG A 411 18.61 -3.94 9.27
CA ARG A 411 18.30 -3.15 8.06
C ARG A 411 19.56 -2.73 7.30
N LEU A 412 20.56 -2.23 8.00
CA LEU A 412 21.92 -2.07 7.51
C LEU A 412 22.79 -3.14 8.18
N GLN A 413 23.40 -4.00 7.38
CA GLN A 413 24.16 -5.16 7.87
C GLN A 413 25.63 -4.78 8.00
N ASP A 414 26.34 -5.35 8.98
CA ASP A 414 27.73 -4.98 9.27
C ASP A 414 27.91 -3.48 9.56
N HIS A 415 26.93 -2.90 10.28
CA HIS A 415 27.03 -1.54 10.83
C HIS A 415 28.13 -1.51 11.90
N PRO A 416 29.14 -0.62 11.79
CA PRO A 416 30.21 -0.52 12.79
C PRO A 416 29.68 -0.19 14.19
N SER A 417 30.41 -0.62 15.23
CA SER A 417 30.07 -0.29 16.62
C SER A 417 30.35 1.20 16.92
N ARG A 418 29.78 1.74 18.00
CA ARG A 418 29.98 3.16 18.34
C ARG A 418 31.44 3.49 18.66
N GLU A 419 32.16 2.52 19.21
CA GLU A 419 33.60 2.56 19.48
C GLU A 419 34.39 2.59 18.16
N ALA A 420 34.11 1.67 17.24
CA ALA A 420 34.75 1.64 15.92
C ALA A 420 34.48 2.92 15.12
N LEU A 421 33.30 3.50 15.21
CA LEU A 421 32.97 4.79 14.57
C LEU A 421 33.80 5.94 15.14
N VAL A 422 34.06 5.95 16.46
CA VAL A 422 34.98 6.92 17.10
C VAL A 422 36.42 6.71 16.63
N GLU A 423 36.86 5.46 16.46
CA GLU A 423 38.19 5.14 15.90
C GLU A 423 38.32 5.57 14.42
N MET A 424 37.24 5.52 13.64
CA MET A 424 37.17 6.09 12.28
C MET A 424 37.09 7.63 12.26
N GLY A 425 36.89 8.28 13.41
CA GLY A 425 36.98 9.73 13.57
C GLY A 425 35.68 10.52 13.42
N ILE A 426 34.50 9.95 13.67
CA ILE A 426 33.22 10.71 13.60
C ILE A 426 33.20 11.92 14.55
N ASP A 427 32.49 12.98 14.18
CA ASP A 427 32.28 14.15 15.05
C ASP A 427 31.16 13.93 16.06
N GLY A 428 30.11 13.20 15.66
CA GLY A 428 28.87 13.07 16.42
C GLY A 428 27.90 12.02 15.88
N ILE A 429 26.76 11.91 16.57
CA ILE A 429 25.68 10.96 16.24
C ILE A 429 24.34 11.72 16.25
N GLU A 430 23.44 11.37 15.33
CA GLU A 430 22.04 11.80 15.33
C GLU A 430 21.28 11.12 16.48
N ILE A 431 20.82 11.94 17.43
CA ILE A 431 20.24 11.47 18.70
C ILE A 431 18.72 11.43 18.68
N VAL A 432 18.11 12.30 17.87
CA VAL A 432 16.70 12.17 17.50
C VAL A 432 16.62 12.12 15.99
N ASN A 433 15.94 11.10 15.47
CA ASN A 433 15.56 10.94 14.08
C ASN A 433 14.04 10.75 14.02
N GLY A 434 13.33 11.68 13.38
CA GLY A 434 11.87 11.76 13.47
C GLY A 434 11.41 11.72 14.94
N GLY A 435 10.44 10.86 15.26
CA GLY A 435 9.97 10.66 16.64
C GLY A 435 10.85 9.79 17.54
N THR A 436 12.01 9.30 17.07
CA THR A 436 12.83 8.30 17.78
C THR A 436 14.01 8.94 18.50
N LEU A 437 14.05 8.83 19.84
CA LEU A 437 15.17 9.27 20.69
C LEU A 437 16.12 8.08 21.00
N ASP A 438 17.35 8.11 20.49
CA ASP A 438 18.40 7.13 20.82
C ASP A 438 19.06 7.46 22.16
N THR A 439 18.47 6.97 23.26
CA THR A 439 19.02 7.12 24.61
C THR A 439 20.35 6.40 24.82
N ILE A 440 20.69 5.40 23.99
CA ILE A 440 21.96 4.67 24.07
C ILE A 440 23.07 5.52 23.46
N SER A 441 22.85 6.12 22.28
CA SER A 441 23.77 7.10 21.71
C SER A 441 23.87 8.36 22.57
N LEU A 442 22.76 8.86 23.12
CA LEU A 442 22.77 10.03 24.02
C LEU A 442 23.67 9.80 25.25
N LYS A 443 23.69 8.58 25.80
CA LYS A 443 24.65 8.23 26.86
C LYS A 443 26.08 8.14 26.31
N PHE A 444 26.27 7.43 25.20
CA PHE A 444 27.59 7.20 24.61
C PHE A 444 28.33 8.50 24.25
N ILE A 445 27.65 9.49 23.64
CA ILE A 445 28.26 10.78 23.30
C ILE A 445 28.61 11.62 24.55
N GLN A 446 27.89 11.45 25.66
CA GLN A 446 28.20 12.12 26.93
C GLN A 446 29.45 11.52 27.57
N GLU A 447 29.60 10.19 27.50
CA GLU A 447 30.76 9.46 28.02
C GLU A 447 32.02 9.67 27.14
N ASN A 448 31.85 9.88 25.83
CA ASN A 448 32.96 10.07 24.87
C ASN A 448 33.15 11.53 24.41
N ASN A 449 32.38 12.49 24.94
CA ASN A 449 32.41 13.90 24.55
C ASN A 449 32.28 14.13 23.03
N LEU A 450 31.24 13.58 22.40
CA LEU A 450 30.96 13.75 20.97
C LEU A 450 29.84 14.78 20.73
N LEU A 451 29.70 15.25 19.49
CA LEU A 451 28.60 16.15 19.10
C LEU A 451 27.25 15.43 19.13
N LEU A 452 26.24 16.08 19.71
CA LEU A 452 24.83 15.74 19.56
C LEU A 452 24.18 16.61 18.48
N ILE A 453 23.35 16.01 17.65
CA ILE A 453 22.47 16.68 16.69
C ILE A 453 21.17 15.89 16.55
N THR A 454 20.13 16.52 16.00
CA THR A 454 18.80 15.95 15.77
C THR A 454 18.32 16.27 14.37
N GLY A 455 17.68 15.30 13.71
CA GLY A 455 17.14 15.41 12.37
C GLY A 455 15.65 15.11 12.31
N THR A 456 14.92 15.76 11.41
CA THR A 456 13.56 15.33 11.06
C THR A 456 13.56 14.14 10.12
N ASP A 457 14.61 14.03 9.29
CA ASP A 457 14.72 13.06 8.20
C ASP A 457 13.55 13.22 7.20
N VAL A 458 13.15 14.48 6.98
CA VAL A 458 11.93 14.80 6.23
C VAL A 458 12.09 14.50 4.75
N HIS A 459 11.31 13.52 4.31
CA HIS A 459 11.11 13.16 2.90
C HIS A 459 9.76 13.67 2.35
N TYR A 460 8.74 13.87 3.20
CA TYR A 460 7.36 14.14 2.79
C TYR A 460 6.76 15.36 3.51
N PRO A 461 5.88 16.16 2.86
CA PRO A 461 5.29 17.36 3.47
C PRO A 461 4.25 17.09 4.57
N ASP A 462 3.76 15.85 4.65
CA ASP A 462 2.90 15.31 5.71
C ASP A 462 3.68 14.56 6.81
N THR A 463 5.00 14.78 6.90
CA THR A 463 5.82 14.46 8.08
C THR A 463 5.72 15.57 9.14
N SER A 464 5.68 15.21 10.43
CA SER A 464 5.78 16.13 11.56
C SER A 464 7.24 16.50 11.89
N ALA A 465 7.45 17.69 12.43
CA ALA A 465 8.68 18.06 13.11
C ALA A 465 8.64 17.62 14.58
N PHE A 466 9.64 16.87 15.03
CA PHE A 466 9.70 16.29 16.38
C PHE A 466 10.82 16.87 17.26
N SER A 467 11.86 17.45 16.65
CA SER A 467 13.04 17.92 17.38
C SER A 467 13.73 19.09 16.71
N TRP A 468 14.36 19.94 17.52
CA TRP A 468 15.11 21.10 17.05
C TRP A 468 16.46 21.11 17.77
N THR A 469 17.57 21.01 17.03
CA THR A 469 18.91 21.23 17.60
C THR A 469 19.05 22.72 17.89
N ILE A 470 19.46 23.06 19.11
CA ILE A 470 19.53 24.45 19.59
C ILE A 470 20.97 24.88 19.85
N LEU A 471 21.32 26.06 19.33
CA LEU A 471 22.65 26.66 19.48
C LEU A 471 22.51 28.16 19.79
N ASN A 472 23.52 28.70 20.48
CA ASN A 472 23.68 30.14 20.70
C ASN A 472 24.79 30.66 19.78
N THR A 473 24.42 31.44 18.77
CA THR A 473 25.35 32.12 17.86
C THR A 473 25.46 33.62 18.16
N ASN A 474 24.92 34.07 19.30
CA ASN A 474 24.73 35.48 19.65
C ASN A 474 23.98 36.26 18.56
N ASN A 475 22.98 35.61 17.94
CA ASN A 475 22.22 36.05 16.77
C ASN A 475 22.99 36.09 15.43
N ASN A 476 24.29 35.76 15.40
CA ASN A 476 25.09 35.70 14.17
C ASN A 476 24.91 34.35 13.45
N ARG A 477 23.68 34.06 13.02
CA ARG A 477 23.20 32.75 12.52
C ARG A 477 23.75 32.33 11.13
N THR A 478 25.00 32.64 10.79
CA THR A 478 25.62 32.17 9.53
C THR A 478 25.95 30.68 9.59
N ALA A 479 26.02 30.02 8.43
CA ALA A 479 26.41 28.61 8.33
C ALA A 479 27.77 28.34 9.01
N THR A 480 28.75 29.24 8.83
CA THR A 480 30.06 29.16 9.48
C THR A 480 29.97 29.26 11.00
N THR A 481 29.13 30.16 11.53
CA THR A 481 28.95 30.26 12.99
C THR A 481 28.30 28.99 13.55
N ILE A 482 27.27 28.46 12.88
CA ILE A 482 26.57 27.24 13.30
C ILE A 482 27.52 26.04 13.27
N LEU A 483 28.28 25.85 12.19
CA LEU A 483 29.32 24.80 12.09
C LEU A 483 30.40 24.93 13.18
N ASN A 484 30.74 26.16 13.60
CA ASN A 484 31.70 26.38 14.69
C ASN A 484 31.12 26.04 16.07
N GLU A 485 29.85 26.33 16.34
CA GLU A 485 29.17 25.91 17.58
C GLU A 485 28.97 24.38 17.63
N LEU A 486 28.62 23.76 16.50
CA LEU A 486 28.57 22.30 16.34
C LEU A 486 29.94 21.66 16.57
N ARG A 487 31.00 22.12 15.89
CA ARG A 487 32.37 21.59 16.07
C ARG A 487 32.90 21.78 17.49
N ALA A 488 32.47 22.84 18.17
CA ALA A 488 32.75 23.09 19.59
C ALA A 488 31.83 22.32 20.57
N ARG A 489 30.92 21.48 20.06
CA ARG A 489 29.98 20.63 20.82
C ARG A 489 29.06 21.43 21.75
N ARG A 490 28.74 22.68 21.37
CA ARG A 490 27.85 23.60 22.11
C ARG A 490 26.43 23.57 21.57
N SER A 491 25.86 22.38 21.48
CA SER A 491 24.46 22.13 21.12
C SER A 491 23.67 21.53 22.30
N SER A 492 22.36 21.76 22.28
CA SER A 492 21.37 20.94 22.96
C SER A 492 20.21 20.69 21.99
N PHE A 493 19.07 20.19 22.47
CA PHE A 493 17.88 20.02 21.63
C PHE A 493 16.58 20.22 22.40
N LEU A 494 15.54 20.60 21.66
CA LEU A 494 14.14 20.48 22.06
C LEU A 494 13.58 19.19 21.44
N PHE A 495 12.68 18.50 22.13
CA PHE A 495 12.06 17.26 21.65
C PHE A 495 10.60 17.16 22.07
N ASP A 496 9.74 16.73 21.14
CA ASP A 496 8.35 16.37 21.36
C ASP A 496 8.05 15.07 20.58
N PRO A 497 7.84 13.92 21.25
CA PRO A 497 7.55 12.66 20.59
C PRO A 497 6.16 12.62 19.92
N THR A 498 5.29 13.60 20.15
CA THR A 498 3.99 13.72 19.48
C THR A 498 4.08 14.47 18.15
N GLY A 499 5.13 15.27 17.95
CA GLY A 499 5.41 16.03 16.74
C GLY A 499 4.47 17.21 16.48
N THR A 500 4.84 18.08 15.55
CA THR A 500 3.97 19.16 15.08
C THR A 500 2.69 18.61 14.44
N GLN A 501 1.56 19.16 14.89
CA GLN A 501 0.22 18.72 14.50
C GLN A 501 -0.24 19.19 13.11
N PRO A 502 0.16 20.37 12.59
CA PRO A 502 -0.16 20.76 11.21
C PRO A 502 0.63 19.93 10.19
N LEU A 503 -0.07 19.25 9.29
CA LEU A 503 0.50 18.43 8.21
C LEU A 503 -0.06 18.87 6.86
N ALA A 504 0.75 18.80 5.80
CA ALA A 504 0.36 19.24 4.46
C ALA A 504 0.19 18.07 3.48
N TYR A 505 -1.05 17.58 3.37
CA TYR A 505 -1.40 16.55 2.39
C TYR A 505 -1.46 17.14 0.97
N PRO A 506 -0.67 16.62 0.01
CA PRO A 506 -0.70 17.08 -1.38
C PRO A 506 -2.01 16.68 -2.09
N PRO A 507 -2.46 17.43 -3.11
CA PRO A 507 -3.65 17.09 -3.88
C PRO A 507 -3.42 15.88 -4.78
N GLU A 508 -4.50 15.20 -5.18
CA GLU A 508 -4.40 13.99 -6.01
C GLU A 508 -4.09 14.28 -7.49
N SER A 509 -3.19 13.48 -8.05
CA SER A 509 -2.69 13.56 -9.41
C SER A 509 -3.74 13.14 -10.45
N ARG A 510 -4.16 14.10 -11.28
CA ARG A 510 -5.02 13.81 -12.45
C ARG A 510 -4.33 12.91 -13.50
N LYS A 511 -3.00 12.73 -13.42
CA LYS A 511 -2.26 11.76 -14.24
C LYS A 511 -2.49 10.33 -13.71
N TYR A 512 -2.38 10.13 -12.40
CA TYR A 512 -2.63 8.84 -11.73
C TYR A 512 -4.02 8.30 -12.07
N TYR A 513 -5.07 9.11 -11.96
CA TYR A 513 -6.44 8.66 -12.27
C TYR A 513 -6.66 8.16 -13.70
N ARG A 514 -5.80 8.52 -14.66
CA ARG A 514 -5.84 7.99 -16.04
C ARG A 514 -5.18 6.62 -16.17
N THR A 515 -4.22 6.31 -15.30
CA THR A 515 -3.43 5.06 -15.33
C THR A 515 -3.87 4.06 -14.26
N ALA A 516 -4.54 4.51 -13.20
CA ALA A 516 -4.89 3.72 -12.04
C ALA A 516 -5.70 2.45 -12.34
N PRO A 517 -6.73 2.41 -13.21
CA PRO A 517 -7.51 1.18 -13.40
C PRO A 517 -6.70 -0.06 -13.86
N PRO A 518 -5.86 -0.01 -14.91
CA PRO A 518 -4.95 -1.11 -15.22
C PRO A 518 -3.80 -1.26 -14.22
N THR A 519 -3.24 -0.17 -13.67
CA THR A 519 -2.12 -0.25 -12.71
C THR A 519 -2.53 -0.95 -11.40
N LEU A 520 -3.68 -0.59 -10.83
CA LEU A 520 -4.25 -1.22 -9.63
C LEU A 520 -4.66 -2.67 -9.89
N LEU A 521 -5.13 -3.00 -11.10
CA LEU A 521 -5.48 -4.38 -11.45
C LEU A 521 -4.25 -5.28 -11.59
N GLY A 522 -3.13 -4.78 -12.13
CA GLY A 522 -1.86 -5.52 -12.12
C GLY A 522 -1.25 -5.62 -10.72
N GLN A 523 -1.36 -4.57 -9.91
CA GLN A 523 -0.96 -4.59 -8.49
C GLN A 523 -1.81 -5.58 -7.67
N TYR A 524 -3.11 -5.69 -7.93
CA TYR A 524 -3.98 -6.69 -7.31
C TYR A 524 -3.45 -8.12 -7.56
N PHE A 525 -2.96 -8.43 -8.77
CA PHE A 525 -2.39 -9.75 -9.07
C PHE A 525 -1.01 -10.01 -8.43
N GLN A 526 -0.32 -9.00 -7.90
CA GLN A 526 0.89 -9.20 -7.07
C GLN A 526 0.59 -10.05 -5.84
N MET A 527 -0.67 -10.18 -5.40
CA MET A 527 -1.05 -11.04 -4.27
C MET A 527 -0.55 -12.49 -4.41
N PHE A 528 -0.37 -12.98 -5.65
CA PHE A 528 0.06 -14.35 -5.94
C PHE A 528 1.53 -14.61 -5.64
N TRP A 529 2.34 -13.58 -5.37
CA TRP A 529 3.69 -13.74 -4.86
C TRP A 529 3.97 -12.81 -3.67
N ASN A 530 5.11 -13.01 -3.03
CA ASN A 530 5.76 -11.99 -2.23
C ASN A 530 7.08 -11.69 -2.95
N ASP A 531 7.33 -10.42 -3.21
CA ASP A 531 8.61 -9.91 -3.69
C ASP A 531 9.27 -9.24 -2.49
N GLN A 532 10.41 -9.79 -2.05
CA GLN A 532 11.13 -9.32 -0.88
C GLN A 532 12.55 -8.99 -1.31
N THR A 533 12.86 -7.70 -1.29
CA THR A 533 14.15 -7.13 -1.66
C THR A 533 14.95 -6.66 -0.45
N GLY A 534 14.27 -6.29 0.63
CA GLY A 534 14.85 -5.58 1.77
C GLY A 534 15.22 -4.14 1.44
N MET A 535 16.08 -3.54 2.26
CA MET A 535 16.41 -2.11 2.19
C MET A 535 17.11 -1.74 0.88
N TYR A 536 16.72 -0.62 0.27
CA TYR A 536 17.38 -0.11 -0.93
C TYR A 536 18.76 0.46 -0.60
N SER A 537 19.74 0.24 -1.49
CA SER A 537 21.15 0.58 -1.20
C SER A 537 21.55 2.02 -1.57
N PHE A 538 20.66 2.79 -2.19
CA PHE A 538 20.93 4.15 -2.72
C PHE A 538 22.16 4.28 -3.65
N MET A 539 22.67 3.17 -4.16
CA MET A 539 23.84 3.14 -5.03
C MET A 539 23.53 3.51 -6.48
N PRO A 540 24.49 4.11 -7.22
CA PRO A 540 24.38 4.32 -8.67
C PRO A 540 24.19 3.03 -9.48
N THR A 541 24.60 1.88 -8.95
CA THR A 541 24.35 0.55 -9.53
C THR A 541 22.96 -0.01 -9.22
N GLY A 542 22.20 0.65 -8.35
CA GLY A 542 20.95 0.14 -7.78
C GLY A 542 21.13 -1.13 -6.94
N GLY A 543 20.00 -1.77 -6.64
CA GLY A 543 19.90 -2.99 -5.83
C GLY A 543 19.74 -2.75 -4.34
N PHE A 544 19.60 -3.84 -3.59
CA PHE A 544 19.14 -3.85 -2.20
C PHE A 544 20.13 -4.56 -1.27
N CYS A 545 20.13 -4.21 0.01
CA CYS A 545 21.08 -4.70 1.00
C CYS A 545 20.87 -6.16 1.41
N HIS A 546 19.70 -6.71 1.15
CA HIS A 546 19.36 -8.11 1.43
C HIS A 546 19.35 -8.95 0.14
N VAL A 547 19.24 -10.27 0.31
CA VAL A 547 19.05 -11.19 -0.82
C VAL A 547 17.59 -11.09 -1.29
N GLU A 548 17.39 -10.86 -2.58
CA GLU A 548 16.06 -10.87 -3.21
C GLU A 548 15.44 -12.28 -3.11
N THR A 549 14.20 -12.37 -2.61
CA THR A 549 13.47 -13.64 -2.50
C THR A 549 12.04 -13.50 -3.02
N ILE A 550 11.70 -14.34 -4.00
CA ILE A 550 10.36 -14.36 -4.61
C ILE A 550 9.60 -15.62 -4.16
N THR A 551 8.58 -15.43 -3.32
CA THR A 551 7.78 -16.53 -2.75
C THR A 551 6.40 -16.62 -3.40
N VAL A 552 6.14 -17.66 -4.21
CA VAL A 552 4.85 -17.85 -4.89
C VAL A 552 3.80 -18.45 -3.94
N ARG A 553 2.65 -17.79 -3.80
CA ARG A 553 1.54 -18.18 -2.92
C ARG A 553 0.60 -19.18 -3.62
N TRP A 554 1.09 -20.38 -3.89
CA TRP A 554 0.37 -21.44 -4.63
C TRP A 554 -1.06 -21.71 -4.13
N SER A 555 -1.28 -21.74 -2.81
CA SER A 555 -2.62 -21.93 -2.23
C SER A 555 -3.60 -20.82 -2.62
N LEU A 556 -3.14 -19.56 -2.67
CA LEU A 556 -3.97 -18.42 -3.06
C LEU A 556 -4.31 -18.45 -4.55
N ILE A 557 -3.36 -18.86 -5.40
CA ILE A 557 -3.60 -19.12 -6.83
C ILE A 557 -4.67 -20.22 -6.98
N GLY A 558 -4.58 -21.31 -6.21
CA GLY A 558 -5.56 -22.38 -6.18
C GLY A 558 -6.97 -21.91 -5.79
N TYR A 559 -7.10 -21.11 -4.72
CA TYR A 559 -8.38 -20.53 -4.32
C TYR A 559 -8.94 -19.54 -5.35
N PHE A 560 -8.09 -18.71 -5.96
CA PHE A 560 -8.50 -17.79 -7.03
C PHE A 560 -9.07 -18.55 -8.25
N ILE A 561 -8.37 -19.59 -8.71
CA ILE A 561 -8.85 -20.50 -9.76
C ILE A 561 -10.19 -21.16 -9.34
N GLY A 562 -10.29 -21.62 -8.10
CA GLY A 562 -11.53 -22.18 -7.53
C GLY A 562 -12.70 -21.20 -7.58
N TRP A 563 -12.50 -19.95 -7.16
CA TRP A 563 -13.54 -18.91 -7.21
C TRP A 563 -13.94 -18.52 -8.64
N ILE A 564 -13.00 -18.50 -9.59
CA ILE A 564 -13.31 -18.32 -11.02
C ILE A 564 -14.20 -19.46 -11.53
N LEU A 565 -13.89 -20.71 -11.17
CA LEU A 565 -14.70 -21.87 -11.54
C LEU A 565 -16.10 -21.82 -10.91
N VAL A 566 -16.22 -21.42 -9.64
CA VAL A 566 -17.52 -21.23 -8.96
C VAL A 566 -18.33 -20.12 -9.66
N ALA A 567 -17.73 -18.96 -9.93
CA ALA A 567 -18.39 -17.87 -10.64
C ALA A 567 -18.83 -18.27 -12.06
N PHE A 568 -17.99 -19.04 -12.78
CA PHE A 568 -18.32 -19.60 -14.09
C PHE A 568 -19.49 -20.59 -14.02
N LEU A 569 -19.52 -21.49 -13.03
CA LEU A 569 -20.64 -22.44 -12.84
C LEU A 569 -21.95 -21.71 -12.50
N ILE A 570 -21.90 -20.65 -11.70
CA ILE A 570 -23.06 -19.78 -11.41
C ILE A 570 -23.54 -19.08 -12.69
N PHE A 571 -22.61 -18.55 -13.51
CA PHE A 571 -22.92 -17.93 -14.80
C PHE A 571 -23.57 -18.94 -15.77
N GLU A 572 -23.04 -20.16 -15.87
CA GLU A 572 -23.64 -21.22 -16.70
C GLU A 572 -25.02 -21.65 -16.20
N ALA A 573 -25.21 -21.77 -14.88
CA ALA A 573 -26.53 -22.06 -14.29
C ALA A 573 -27.54 -20.93 -14.58
N ALA A 574 -27.14 -19.66 -14.45
CA ALA A 574 -27.96 -18.51 -14.83
C ALA A 574 -28.28 -18.51 -16.34
N CYS A 575 -27.32 -18.84 -17.21
CA CYS A 575 -27.55 -18.98 -18.64
C CYS A 575 -28.57 -20.10 -18.95
N LEU A 576 -28.46 -21.24 -18.28
CA LEU A 576 -29.40 -22.37 -18.42
C LEU A 576 -30.81 -21.99 -17.94
N LEU A 577 -30.93 -21.26 -16.83
CA LEU A 577 -32.22 -20.76 -16.33
C LEU A 577 -32.86 -19.74 -17.31
N LEU A 578 -32.11 -18.77 -17.81
CA LEU A 578 -32.61 -17.79 -18.78
C LEU A 578 -33.05 -18.46 -20.10
N VAL A 579 -32.29 -19.43 -20.59
CA VAL A 579 -32.67 -20.19 -21.80
C VAL A 579 -33.85 -21.12 -21.52
N GLY A 580 -33.91 -21.77 -20.37
CA GLY A 580 -34.96 -22.71 -19.98
C GLY A 580 -36.31 -22.04 -19.69
N CYS A 581 -36.30 -20.96 -18.91
CA CYS A 581 -37.49 -20.28 -18.40
C CYS A 581 -37.97 -19.14 -19.31
N CYS A 582 -37.08 -18.36 -19.94
CA CYS A 582 -37.49 -17.25 -20.79
C CYS A 582 -37.51 -17.66 -22.28
N TRP A 583 -36.40 -18.18 -22.80
CA TRP A 583 -36.25 -18.44 -24.24
C TRP A 583 -37.03 -19.67 -24.73
N GLY A 584 -37.07 -20.75 -23.95
CA GLY A 584 -37.79 -21.97 -24.27
C GLY A 584 -39.31 -21.78 -24.43
N PRO A 585 -40.00 -21.15 -23.46
CA PRO A 585 -41.41 -20.77 -23.61
C PRO A 585 -41.63 -19.74 -24.72
N PHE A 586 -40.75 -18.74 -24.88
CA PHE A 586 -40.84 -17.77 -25.98
C PHE A 586 -40.78 -18.46 -27.36
N GLN A 587 -39.84 -19.39 -27.58
CA GLN A 587 -39.79 -20.17 -28.81
C GLN A 587 -41.03 -21.05 -29.00
N ARG A 588 -41.56 -21.67 -27.93
CA ARG A 588 -42.80 -22.46 -28.00
C ARG A 588 -44.00 -21.59 -28.38
N ARG A 589 -44.18 -20.42 -27.75
CA ARG A 589 -45.21 -19.42 -28.10
C ARG A 589 -45.05 -18.94 -29.54
N ARG A 590 -43.84 -18.60 -29.99
CA ARG A 590 -43.56 -18.15 -31.38
C ARG A 590 -43.84 -19.24 -32.42
N ARG A 591 -43.55 -20.52 -32.13
CA ARG A 591 -43.90 -21.66 -32.99
C ARG A 591 -45.40 -21.94 -33.01
N TYR A 592 -46.09 -21.81 -31.86
CA TYR A 592 -47.54 -21.91 -31.77
C TYR A 592 -48.24 -20.83 -32.59
N MET A 593 -47.87 -19.55 -32.42
CA MET A 593 -48.46 -18.43 -33.18
C MET A 593 -48.25 -18.59 -34.70
N ARG A 594 -47.07 -19.08 -35.14
CA ARG A 594 -46.83 -19.40 -36.56
C ARG A 594 -47.73 -20.53 -37.08
N ARG A 595 -47.94 -21.59 -36.28
CA ARG A 595 -48.85 -22.70 -36.65
C ARG A 595 -50.32 -22.27 -36.65
N LYS A 596 -50.75 -21.48 -35.67
CA LYS A 596 -52.10 -20.90 -35.62
C LYS A 596 -52.37 -20.05 -36.87
N LYS A 597 -51.48 -19.10 -37.20
CA LYS A 597 -51.62 -18.26 -38.40
C LYS A 597 -51.63 -19.05 -39.71
N GLY A 598 -50.88 -20.16 -39.78
CA GLY A 598 -50.93 -21.09 -40.92
C GLY A 598 -52.25 -21.88 -41.04
N TYR A 599 -52.85 -22.27 -39.90
CA TYR A 599 -54.17 -22.90 -39.86
C TYR A 599 -55.27 -21.91 -40.25
N GLU A 600 -55.19 -20.67 -39.76
CA GLU A 600 -56.15 -19.60 -40.09
C GLU A 600 -56.11 -19.23 -41.58
N SER A 601 -54.92 -19.18 -42.20
CA SER A 601 -54.82 -19.01 -43.66
C SER A 601 -55.26 -20.24 -44.47
N GLY A 602 -55.16 -21.45 -43.91
CA GLY A 602 -55.68 -22.67 -44.55
C GLY A 602 -57.21 -22.75 -44.51
N ALA A 603 -57.82 -22.42 -43.37
CA ALA A 603 -59.26 -22.37 -43.20
C ALA A 603 -59.93 -21.24 -44.01
N ALA A 604 -59.22 -20.12 -44.20
CA ALA A 604 -59.67 -19.05 -45.09
C ALA A 604 -59.66 -19.46 -46.58
N ALA A 605 -58.82 -20.44 -46.97
CA ALA A 605 -58.83 -20.99 -48.33
C ALA A 605 -59.96 -22.02 -48.50
N SER A 606 -60.13 -22.96 -47.56
CA SER A 606 -61.17 -24.00 -47.65
C SER A 606 -62.61 -23.49 -47.59
N ASN A 607 -62.80 -22.25 -47.11
CA ASN A 607 -64.11 -21.60 -47.04
C ASN A 607 -64.35 -20.62 -48.19
N GLY A 608 -63.49 -20.60 -49.21
CA GLY A 608 -63.62 -19.76 -50.41
C GLY A 608 -64.09 -20.49 -51.67
N GLU A 609 -64.37 -21.79 -51.60
CA GLU A 609 -64.67 -22.67 -52.75
C GLU A 609 -66.06 -23.34 -52.65
N LEU A 610 -67.05 -22.68 -52.03
CA LEU A 610 -68.40 -23.25 -51.80
C LEU A 610 -69.60 -22.29 -52.02
N GLU A 611 -69.41 -21.15 -52.71
CA GLU A 611 -70.51 -20.26 -53.13
C GLU A 611 -70.37 -19.75 -54.59
N GLU A 612 -70.06 -20.63 -55.56
CA GLU A 612 -70.36 -20.36 -56.98
C GLU A 612 -70.31 -21.64 -57.85
N GLU A 613 -71.43 -22.37 -57.94
CA GLU A 613 -71.92 -22.96 -59.20
C GLU A 613 -73.37 -23.45 -59.02
N SER A 614 -74.22 -23.19 -60.02
CA SER A 614 -75.65 -23.51 -60.03
C SER A 614 -76.14 -23.84 -61.44
N ASP A 615 -77.23 -24.61 -61.49
CA ASP A 615 -77.97 -25.08 -62.67
C ASP A 615 -77.39 -26.28 -63.46
N ASP A 616 -78.34 -27.02 -64.05
CA ASP A 616 -78.23 -28.20 -64.94
C ASP A 616 -77.49 -29.46 -64.37
N GLY A 617 -77.97 -30.69 -64.54
CA GLY A 617 -79.21 -31.20 -65.14
C GLY A 617 -79.10 -32.72 -65.41
N GLU A 618 -80.18 -33.49 -65.19
CA GLU A 618 -80.30 -34.96 -65.37
C GLU A 618 -79.33 -35.86 -64.53
N GLU A 619 -79.50 -37.18 -64.45
CA GLU A 619 -80.63 -37.95 -63.88
C GLU A 619 -80.14 -39.34 -63.40
N ASP A 620 -80.80 -39.87 -62.35
CA ASP A 620 -80.92 -41.28 -61.92
C ASP A 620 -79.82 -42.13 -61.20
N GLU A 621 -80.36 -42.98 -60.31
CA GLU A 621 -79.95 -44.28 -59.75
C GLU A 621 -78.70 -44.54 -58.84
N ARG A 622 -79.04 -45.12 -57.66
CA ARG A 622 -78.30 -46.08 -56.78
C ARG A 622 -77.15 -45.53 -55.91
N ILE A 623 -77.37 -45.14 -54.64
CA ILE A 623 -77.82 -45.91 -53.45
C ILE A 623 -76.80 -46.97 -52.92
N GLN A 624 -76.29 -46.68 -51.70
CA GLN A 624 -75.83 -47.58 -50.61
C GLN A 624 -74.37 -48.13 -50.50
N ARG A 625 -73.82 -47.89 -49.29
CA ARG A 625 -72.78 -48.62 -48.52
C ARG A 625 -71.32 -48.46 -49.03
N ALA A 626 -70.32 -48.23 -48.19
CA ALA A 626 -70.24 -48.31 -46.71
C ALA A 626 -69.28 -47.25 -46.12
#